data_AF-A0A3Z8TB79-F1
#
_entry.id   AF-A0A3Z8TB79-F1
#
_cell.length_a   1.000
_cell.length_b   1.000
_cell.length_c   1.000
_cell.angle_alpha   90.00
_cell.angle_beta   90.00
_cell.angle_gamma   90.00
#
_symmetry.space_group_name_H-M   'P 1'
#
loop_
_entity.id
_entity.type
_entity.pdbx_description
1 polymer ?
#
loop_
_entity_poly.entity_id
_entity_poly.type
_entity_poly.pdbx_seq_one_letter_code
_entity_poly.pdbx_strand_id
1 'polypeptide(L)'
;MSQSLFSQPLNVINVGIAMFSDDLKKQHVEVTQLDWTPPGQGNMQVVQALDNIADSPLADKIAAANQQALERIIQSHPVLIGFDQAINVVPGMTAKTILHAGPPIT
;
A
#
# COMPACT_ATOMS: atom_id res chain seq x y z
N MET A 1 7.97 22.51 -19.07
CA MET A 1 7.09 21.33 -19.07
C MET A 1 5.76 21.73 -19.71
N SER A 2 5.44 21.12 -20.85
CA SER A 2 4.10 20.92 -21.47
C SER A 2 3.11 22.11 -21.57
N GLN A 3 3.20 22.90 -22.65
CA GLN A 3 2.00 23.51 -23.28
C GLN A 3 1.45 22.66 -24.44
N SER A 4 2.13 21.58 -24.81
CA SER A 4 1.76 20.74 -25.96
C SER A 4 0.46 19.95 -25.78
N LEU A 5 0.01 19.77 -24.53
CA LEU A 5 -1.18 18.99 -24.23
C LEU A 5 -2.47 19.62 -24.77
N PHE A 6 -2.57 20.95 -24.70
CA PHE A 6 -3.77 21.69 -25.13
C PHE A 6 -3.72 22.17 -26.59
N SER A 7 -2.60 21.93 -27.28
CA SER A 7 -2.42 22.27 -28.69
C SER A 7 -2.75 21.10 -29.64
N GLN A 8 -3.28 20.00 -29.11
CA GLN A 8 -3.66 18.80 -29.86
C GLN A 8 -5.01 18.27 -29.36
N PRO A 9 -5.73 17.46 -30.16
CA PRO A 9 -6.96 16.81 -29.71
C PRO A 9 -6.75 16.03 -28.40
N LEU A 10 -7.70 16.18 -27.47
CA LEU A 10 -7.67 15.52 -26.17
C LEU A 10 -8.39 14.17 -26.23
N ASN A 11 -7.75 13.14 -25.67
CA ASN A 11 -8.37 11.85 -25.41
C ASN A 11 -8.77 11.79 -23.94
N VAL A 12 -10.08 11.85 -23.67
CA VAL A 12 -10.60 11.97 -22.30
C VAL A 12 -11.08 10.61 -21.80
N ILE A 13 -10.73 10.27 -20.56
CA ILE A 13 -11.33 9.14 -19.83
C ILE A 13 -12.24 9.74 -18.76
N ASN A 14 -13.55 9.53 -18.88
CA ASN A 14 -14.50 9.95 -17.85
C ASN A 14 -14.68 8.84 -16.80
N VAL A 15 -14.60 9.21 -15.53
CA VAL A 15 -14.83 8.33 -14.38
C VAL A 15 -15.95 8.93 -13.54
N GLY A 16 -17.02 8.18 -13.31
CA GLY A 16 -18.20 8.66 -12.57
C GLY A 16 -19.40 8.91 -13.47
N ILE A 17 -20.15 9.99 -13.22
CA ILE A 17 -21.48 10.21 -13.82
C ILE A 17 -21.38 10.34 -15.35
N ALA A 18 -22.23 9.57 -16.06
CA ALA A 18 -22.23 9.49 -17.52
C ALA A 18 -22.52 10.82 -18.23
N MET A 19 -23.25 11.73 -17.56
CA MET A 19 -23.61 13.06 -18.10
C MET A 19 -22.41 13.85 -18.63
N PHE A 20 -21.25 13.77 -17.96
CA PHE A 20 -20.05 14.47 -18.45
C PHE A 20 -19.49 13.87 -19.73
N SER A 21 -19.56 12.54 -19.90
CA SER A 21 -19.20 11.88 -21.16
C SER A 21 -20.15 12.32 -22.28
N ASP A 22 -21.45 12.40 -22.00
CA ASP A 22 -22.45 12.82 -22.99
C ASP A 22 -22.25 14.28 -23.44
N ASP A 23 -21.93 15.17 -22.52
CA ASP A 23 -21.66 16.58 -22.84
C ASP A 23 -20.36 16.76 -23.64
N LEU A 24 -19.35 15.92 -23.42
CA LEU A 24 -18.12 15.92 -24.22
C LEU A 24 -18.37 15.37 -25.63
N LYS A 25 -19.18 14.31 -25.78
CA LYS A 25 -19.56 13.77 -27.10
C LYS A 25 -20.34 14.79 -27.93
N LYS A 26 -21.25 15.56 -27.33
CA LYS A 26 -21.97 16.65 -28.02
C LYS A 26 -21.01 17.74 -28.54
N GLN A 27 -19.89 17.93 -27.85
CA GLN A 27 -18.82 18.84 -28.24
C GLN A 27 -17.82 18.20 -29.22
N HIS A 28 -18.09 16.99 -29.70
CA HIS A 28 -17.24 16.23 -30.63
C HIS A 28 -15.83 15.95 -30.07
N VAL A 29 -15.71 15.82 -28.75
CA VAL A 29 -14.47 15.41 -28.06
C VAL A 29 -14.44 13.88 -27.94
N GLU A 30 -13.28 13.28 -28.19
CA GLU A 30 -13.08 11.85 -28.00
C GLU A 30 -13.05 11.52 -26.49
N VAL A 31 -14.05 10.75 -26.03
CA VAL A 31 -14.19 10.39 -24.62
C VAL A 31 -14.56 8.91 -24.46
N THR A 32 -13.86 8.21 -23.57
CA THR A 32 -14.18 6.86 -23.10
C THR A 32 -14.80 6.94 -21.71
N GLN A 33 -16.01 6.42 -21.54
CA GLN A 33 -16.60 6.24 -20.22
C GLN A 33 -15.97 5.00 -19.57
N LEU A 34 -15.26 5.19 -18.47
CA LEU A 34 -14.80 4.09 -17.64
C LEU A 34 -15.91 3.72 -16.65
N ASP A 35 -16.41 2.49 -16.75
CA ASP A 35 -17.29 1.91 -15.75
C ASP A 35 -16.44 1.46 -14.54
N TRP A 36 -16.25 2.38 -13.61
CA TRP A 36 -15.43 2.17 -12.41
C TRP A 36 -16.27 2.25 -11.14
N THR A 37 -16.04 1.32 -10.23
CA THR A 37 -16.63 1.32 -8.89
C THR A 37 -15.55 0.96 -7.85
N PRO A 38 -15.66 1.45 -6.59
CA PRO A 38 -14.74 1.07 -5.53
C PRO A 38 -14.72 -0.46 -5.33
N PRO A 39 -13.55 -1.06 -5.00
CA PRO A 39 -13.47 -2.48 -4.66
C PRO A 39 -14.48 -2.85 -3.58
N GLY A 40 -15.21 -3.95 -3.78
CA GLY A 40 -16.24 -4.41 -2.85
C GLY A 40 -17.64 -3.84 -3.10
N GLN A 41 -17.85 -2.94 -4.07
CA GLN A 41 -19.18 -2.47 -4.51
C GLN A 41 -20.11 -1.98 -3.39
N GLY A 42 -19.55 -1.42 -2.31
CA GLY A 42 -20.35 -1.03 -1.14
C GLY A 42 -20.92 -2.22 -0.36
N ASN A 43 -20.22 -3.36 -0.34
CA ASN A 43 -20.55 -4.50 0.51
C ASN A 43 -20.58 -4.06 1.97
N MET A 44 -21.79 -3.86 2.48
CA MET A 44 -22.05 -3.34 3.82
C MET A 44 -21.44 -4.22 4.91
N GLN A 45 -21.29 -5.54 4.69
CA GLN A 45 -20.64 -6.42 5.65
C GLN A 45 -19.14 -6.10 5.77
N VAL A 46 -18.48 -5.81 4.65
CA VAL A 46 -17.06 -5.41 4.63
C VAL A 46 -16.89 -4.03 5.24
N VAL A 47 -17.74 -3.07 4.87
CA VAL A 47 -17.71 -1.71 5.44
C VAL A 47 -17.87 -1.77 6.96
N GLN A 48 -18.89 -2.49 7.45
CA GLN A 48 -19.14 -2.60 8.88
C GLN A 48 -18.04 -3.35 9.62
N ALA A 49 -17.37 -4.33 8.98
CA ALA A 49 -16.21 -4.98 9.55
C ALA A 49 -15.02 -4.01 9.69
N LEU A 50 -14.79 -3.14 8.70
CA LEU A 50 -13.76 -2.10 8.76
C LEU A 50 -14.08 -1.06 9.84
N ASP A 51 -15.34 -0.61 9.93
CA ASP A 51 -15.79 0.32 10.97
C ASP A 51 -15.57 -0.26 12.37
N ASN A 52 -15.92 -1.53 12.59
CA ASN A 52 -15.68 -2.21 13.87
C ASN A 52 -14.18 -2.33 14.24
N ILE A 53 -13.29 -2.42 13.24
CA ILE A 53 -11.85 -2.42 13.45
C ILE A 53 -11.36 -1.01 13.79
N ALA A 54 -11.86 0.00 13.08
CA ALA A 54 -11.49 1.40 13.26
C ALA A 54 -11.99 1.96 14.61
N ASP A 55 -13.23 1.66 14.98
CA ASP A 55 -13.87 2.08 16.23
C ASP A 55 -13.62 1.10 17.39
N SER A 56 -12.68 0.17 17.20
CA SER A 56 -12.33 -0.79 18.24
C SER A 56 -11.82 -0.05 19.48
N PRO A 57 -12.20 -0.47 20.71
CA PRO A 57 -11.60 0.04 21.94
C PRO A 57 -10.08 -0.22 22.02
N LEU A 58 -9.54 -1.04 21.11
CA LEU A 58 -8.11 -1.28 20.95
C LEU A 58 -7.41 -0.30 20.00
N ALA A 59 -8.14 0.55 19.28
CA ALA A 59 -7.57 1.44 18.26
C ALA A 59 -6.43 2.31 18.81
N ASP A 60 -6.65 2.96 19.95
CA ASP A 60 -5.63 3.78 20.62
C ASP A 60 -4.41 2.97 21.05
N LYS A 61 -4.63 1.73 21.54
CA LYS A 61 -3.56 0.83 21.95
C LYS A 61 -2.73 0.38 20.74
N ILE A 62 -3.38 0.11 19.61
CA ILE A 62 -2.72 -0.24 18.34
C ILE A 62 -1.93 0.95 17.82
N ALA A 63 -2.53 2.15 17.81
CA ALA A 63 -1.87 3.38 17.38
C ALA A 63 -0.60 3.66 18.21
N ALA A 64 -0.70 3.55 19.54
CA ALA A 64 0.44 3.70 20.43
C ALA A 64 1.54 2.64 20.19
N ALA A 65 1.15 1.38 19.98
CA ALA A 65 2.10 0.31 19.69
C ALA A 65 2.81 0.50 18.33
N ASN A 66 2.06 0.94 17.31
CA ASN A 66 2.60 1.24 15.99
C ASN A 66 3.56 2.43 16.03
N GLN A 67 3.20 3.49 16.76
CA GLN A 67 4.06 4.65 16.97
C GLN A 67 5.37 4.24 17.63
N GLN A 68 5.32 3.43 18.69
CA GLN A 68 6.52 2.93 19.36
C GLN A 68 7.39 2.05 18.44
N ALA A 69 6.77 1.18 17.64
CA ALA A 69 7.48 0.34 16.67
C ALA A 69 8.17 1.19 15.59
N LEU A 70 7.47 2.18 15.05
CA LEU A 70 7.97 3.09 14.04
C LEU A 70 9.14 3.93 14.59
N GLU A 71 9.01 4.49 15.79
CA GLU A 71 10.06 5.26 16.46
C GLU A 71 11.34 4.43 16.60
N ARG A 72 11.24 3.17 17.06
CA ARG A 72 12.39 2.27 17.16
C ARG A 72 13.07 2.03 15.81
N ILE A 73 12.30 1.84 14.74
CA ILE A 73 12.84 1.62 13.39
C ILE A 73 13.55 2.88 12.90
N ILE A 74 12.90 4.05 12.97
CA ILE A 74 13.44 5.32 12.47
C ILE A 74 14.68 5.75 13.25
N GLN A 75 14.66 5.59 14.58
CA GLN A 75 15.76 6.01 15.45
C GLN A 75 16.89 4.98 15.53
N SER A 76 16.76 3.83 14.86
CA SER A 76 17.83 2.84 14.79
C SER A 76 19.00 3.38 14.00
N HIS A 77 20.20 3.30 14.58
CA HIS A 77 21.46 3.65 13.92
C HIS A 77 22.42 2.45 13.99
N PRO A 78 22.24 1.42 13.14
CA PRO A 78 23.13 0.26 13.13
C PRO A 78 24.54 0.66 12.74
N VAL A 79 25.53 0.22 13.52
CA VAL A 79 26.96 0.43 13.25
C VAL A 79 27.69 -0.90 13.19
N LEU A 80 28.65 -1.02 12.26
CA LEU A 80 29.50 -2.21 12.16
C LEU A 80 30.51 -2.19 13.30
N ILE A 81 30.41 -3.14 14.23
CA ILE A 81 31.31 -3.26 15.39
C ILE A 81 32.38 -4.35 15.24
N GLY A 82 32.27 -5.23 14.23
CA GLY A 82 33.20 -6.33 14.02
C GLY A 82 32.70 -7.38 13.04
N PHE A 83 33.46 -8.46 12.88
CA PHE A 83 33.13 -9.63 12.06
C PHE A 83 33.77 -10.90 12.65
N ASP A 84 33.09 -12.04 12.52
CA ASP A 84 33.57 -13.34 12.97
C ASP A 84 32.81 -14.47 12.22
N GLN A 85 33.21 -15.72 12.42
CA GLN A 85 32.50 -16.90 11.95
C GLN A 85 31.14 -17.03 12.64
N ALA A 86 30.11 -17.43 11.89
CA ALA A 86 28.74 -17.55 12.41
C ALA A 86 28.63 -18.46 13.64
N ILE A 87 29.42 -19.54 13.71
CA ILE A 87 29.45 -20.48 14.85
C ILE A 87 29.86 -19.81 16.17
N ASN A 88 30.59 -18.70 16.10
CA ASN A 88 31.11 -17.99 17.27
C ASN A 88 30.12 -16.91 17.78
N VAL A 89 29.31 -16.31 16.89
CA VAL A 89 28.55 -15.08 17.20
C VAL A 89 27.04 -15.15 16.93
N VAL A 90 26.55 -16.13 16.16
CA VAL A 90 25.11 -16.27 15.89
C VAL A 90 24.45 -17.15 16.96
N PRO A 91 23.43 -16.68 17.69
CA PRO A 91 22.77 -17.47 18.73
C PRO A 91 22.16 -18.77 18.18
N GLY A 92 22.41 -19.89 18.87
CA GLY A 92 21.83 -21.20 18.54
C GLY A 92 22.49 -21.93 17.36
N MET A 93 23.59 -21.41 16.83
CA MET A 93 24.31 -22.05 15.71
C MET A 93 24.99 -23.35 16.15
N THR A 94 24.97 -24.37 15.29
CA THR A 94 25.70 -25.64 15.49
C THR A 94 26.53 -25.98 14.26
N ALA A 95 27.47 -26.92 14.40
CA ALA A 95 28.33 -27.36 13.30
C ALA A 95 27.56 -27.97 12.10
N LYS A 96 26.30 -28.38 12.30
CA LYS A 96 25.44 -28.96 11.26
C LYS A 96 24.21 -28.10 10.96
N THR A 97 24.15 -26.88 11.49
CA THR A 97 23.07 -25.93 11.17
C THR A 97 23.42 -25.19 9.88
N ILE A 98 22.46 -25.07 8.97
CA ILE A 98 22.54 -24.21 7.78
C ILE A 98 21.28 -23.34 7.78
N LEU A 99 21.43 -22.05 7.49
CA LEU A 99 20.32 -21.09 7.44
C LEU A 99 19.96 -20.77 5.99
N HIS A 100 18.67 -20.55 5.74
CA HIS A 100 18.16 -20.09 4.45
C HIS A 100 17.34 -18.80 4.65
N ALA A 101 17.11 -18.07 3.57
CA ALA A 101 16.24 -16.90 3.57
C ALA A 101 14.76 -17.31 3.54
N GLY A 102 13.89 -16.44 4.06
CA GLY A 102 12.44 -16.62 3.99
C GLY A 102 11.83 -17.41 5.16
N PRO A 103 10.53 -17.73 5.07
CA PRO A 103 9.83 -18.50 6.09
C PRO A 103 10.31 -19.95 6.14
N PRO A 104 10.05 -20.71 7.21
CA PRO A 104 10.47 -22.10 7.34
C PRO A 104 10.05 -22.97 6.15
N ILE A 105 11.00 -23.75 5.62
CA ILE A 105 10.78 -24.75 4.58
C ILE A 105 11.44 -26.07 5.00
N THR A 106 10.89 -27.20 4.53
CA THR A 106 11.33 -28.57 4.90
C THR A 106 11.87 -29.33 3.70
#